data_AF-A0A235H2H5-F1
#
_entry.id   AF-A0A235H2H5-F1
#
_cell.length_a   1.000
_cell.length_b   1.000
_cell.length_c   1.000
_cell.angle_alpha   90.00
_cell.angle_beta   90.00
_cell.angle_gamma   90.00
#
_symmetry.space_group_name_H-M   'P 1'
#
loop_
_entity.id
_entity.type
_entity.pdbx_description
1 polymer ?
#
loop_
_entity_poly.entity_id
_entity_poly.type
_entity_poly.pdbx_seq_one_letter_code
_entity_poly.pdbx_strand_id
1 'polypeptide(L)'
;NAAVGGTTALASLTTNAGASVSLLNVTTTGAQTHGAATTLNGTYTTGGAFTANGAATLGGDTTVNGGVAVLFAGTVDGAYALAVNNKSTTQFTGTVGGTTALASLTTDAAGTSSLRNVTTTGAQTYNDAVTLNGTYTTGGAFTANGAATLGGDTTVNGGVAVLFAGTVDGAYALAVNNKSTTQFTGTVGGTTALASLTTDAAGTSSLRNVTTTGAQTYNDAVTLNGTYTTGGAFTANGAATLGGDTTVNGGAAVL
;
A
#
# COMPACT_ATOMS: atom_id res chain seq x y z
N ASN A 1 1.34 -25.74 -16.49
CA ASN A 1 2.29 -25.24 -17.51
C ASN A 1 3.71 -25.59 -17.12
N ALA A 2 4.62 -25.72 -18.09
CA ALA A 2 6.05 -25.84 -17.81
C ALA A 2 6.68 -24.44 -17.61
N ALA A 3 7.88 -24.38 -17.03
CA ALA A 3 8.62 -23.14 -16.87
C ALA A 3 9.02 -22.52 -18.22
N VAL A 4 9.01 -21.19 -18.32
CA VAL A 4 9.40 -20.44 -19.54
C VAL A 4 10.77 -19.77 -19.32
N GLY A 5 11.75 -20.10 -20.15
CA GLY A 5 13.13 -19.61 -19.97
C GLY A 5 13.90 -20.30 -18.84
N GLY A 6 13.57 -21.57 -18.54
CA GLY A 6 14.10 -22.32 -17.40
C GLY A 6 15.62 -22.55 -17.40
N THR A 7 16.15 -23.38 -18.32
CA THR A 7 17.61 -23.69 -18.34
C THR A 7 18.44 -22.58 -18.98
N THR A 8 17.84 -21.78 -19.85
CA THR A 8 18.46 -20.62 -20.47
C THR A 8 17.42 -19.52 -20.53
N ALA A 9 17.72 -18.39 -19.90
CA ALA A 9 16.84 -17.24 -19.88
C ALA A 9 16.58 -16.74 -21.30
N LEU A 10 15.33 -16.39 -21.61
CA LEU A 10 15.00 -15.74 -22.88
C LEU A 10 15.58 -14.32 -22.89
N ALA A 11 15.90 -13.79 -24.08
CA ALA A 11 16.30 -12.38 -24.19
C ALA A 11 15.18 -11.43 -23.75
N SER A 12 13.94 -11.75 -24.11
CA SER A 12 12.74 -11.03 -23.68
C SER A 12 11.52 -11.92 -23.83
N LEU A 13 10.41 -11.54 -23.20
CA LEU A 13 9.09 -12.12 -23.44
C LEU A 13 8.11 -11.00 -23.81
N THR A 14 7.31 -11.22 -24.84
CA THR A 14 6.16 -10.36 -25.14
C THR A 14 4.95 -11.22 -25.44
N THR A 15 3.83 -10.98 -24.76
CA THR A 15 2.51 -11.48 -25.16
C THR A 15 1.75 -10.34 -25.82
N ASN A 16 1.31 -10.51 -27.07
CA ASN A 16 0.53 -9.49 -27.77
C ASN A 16 -0.91 -9.46 -27.23
N ALA A 17 -1.57 -8.30 -27.32
CA ALA A 17 -2.98 -8.16 -26.95
C ALA A 17 -3.85 -9.19 -27.70
N GLY A 18 -4.78 -9.84 -27.00
CA GLY A 18 -5.59 -10.93 -27.55
C GLY A 18 -6.05 -11.93 -26.48
N ALA A 19 -6.11 -13.22 -26.84
CA ALA A 19 -6.54 -14.30 -25.95
C ALA A 19 -5.66 -14.40 -24.69
N SER A 20 -6.26 -14.89 -23.59
CA SER A 20 -5.58 -15.03 -22.32
C SER A 20 -4.39 -16.00 -22.40
N VAL A 21 -3.27 -15.64 -21.77
CA VAL A 21 -2.07 -16.47 -21.68
C VAL A 21 -1.93 -16.98 -20.26
N SER A 22 -1.51 -18.23 -20.07
CA SER A 22 -1.11 -18.74 -18.74
C SER A 22 0.38 -19.05 -18.74
N LEU A 23 1.11 -18.57 -17.75
CA LEU A 23 2.56 -18.74 -17.67
C LEU A 23 2.93 -19.24 -16.27
N LEU A 24 3.92 -20.12 -16.21
CA LEU A 24 4.53 -20.59 -14.97
C LEU A 24 6.01 -20.27 -15.04
N ASN A 25 6.58 -19.70 -13.98
CA ASN A 25 8.01 -19.48 -13.81
C ASN A 25 8.71 -18.90 -15.06
N VAL A 26 8.72 -17.57 -15.22
CA VAL A 26 9.28 -16.90 -16.41
C VAL A 26 10.61 -16.24 -16.09
N THR A 27 11.69 -16.64 -16.77
CA THR A 27 13.01 -16.00 -16.62
C THR A 27 13.51 -15.39 -17.93
N THR A 28 13.85 -14.09 -17.89
CA THR A 28 14.39 -13.34 -19.02
C THR A 28 15.58 -12.45 -18.62
N THR A 29 16.52 -12.21 -19.54
CA THR A 29 17.61 -11.23 -19.31
C THR A 29 17.18 -9.80 -19.60
N GLY A 30 16.29 -9.59 -20.58
CA GLY A 30 15.62 -8.33 -20.89
C GLY A 30 14.17 -8.32 -20.43
N ALA A 31 13.35 -7.43 -21.00
CA ALA A 31 12.00 -7.15 -20.53
C ALA A 31 11.00 -8.32 -20.64
N GLN A 32 9.99 -8.31 -19.76
CA GLN A 32 8.78 -9.12 -19.86
C GLN A 32 7.58 -8.20 -20.03
N THR A 33 6.90 -8.30 -21.18
CA THR A 33 5.75 -7.46 -21.51
C THR A 33 4.53 -8.33 -21.76
N HIS A 34 3.58 -8.30 -20.86
CA HIS A 34 2.32 -9.02 -20.94
C HIS A 34 1.22 -8.08 -21.47
N GLY A 35 1.05 -8.06 -22.79
CA GLY A 35 0.05 -7.24 -23.48
C GLY A 35 -1.37 -7.81 -23.45
N ALA A 36 -1.50 -9.14 -23.40
CA ALA A 36 -2.79 -9.81 -23.17
C ALA A 36 -3.09 -10.00 -21.68
N ALA A 37 -4.35 -10.31 -21.38
CA ALA A 37 -4.72 -10.84 -20.07
C ALA A 37 -3.86 -12.08 -19.77
N THR A 38 -3.22 -12.13 -18.60
CA THR A 38 -2.23 -13.17 -18.28
C THR A 38 -2.50 -13.78 -16.91
N THR A 39 -2.63 -15.10 -16.87
CA THR A 39 -2.58 -15.86 -15.62
C THR A 39 -1.11 -16.06 -15.22
N LEU A 40 -0.73 -15.44 -14.10
CA LEU A 40 0.59 -15.53 -13.50
C LEU A 40 0.61 -16.65 -12.44
N ASN A 41 1.68 -17.43 -12.41
CA ASN A 41 1.90 -18.47 -11.41
C ASN A 41 3.42 -18.63 -11.20
N GLY A 42 3.86 -18.71 -9.94
CA GLY A 42 5.25 -18.92 -9.59
C GLY A 42 6.11 -17.66 -9.75
N THR A 43 7.38 -17.84 -10.10
CA THR A 43 8.37 -16.75 -10.07
C THR A 43 8.65 -16.15 -11.44
N TYR A 44 8.54 -14.84 -11.56
CA TYR A 44 8.85 -14.05 -12.77
C TYR A 44 10.12 -13.25 -12.51
N THR A 45 11.22 -13.56 -13.19
CA THR A 45 12.51 -12.90 -13.02
C THR A 45 12.95 -12.26 -14.33
N THR A 46 13.17 -10.95 -14.33
CA THR A 46 13.61 -10.20 -15.51
C THR A 46 14.81 -9.34 -15.16
N GLY A 47 15.81 -9.28 -16.05
CA GLY A 47 16.87 -8.26 -15.97
C GLY A 47 16.42 -6.89 -16.50
N GLY A 48 15.27 -6.83 -17.17
CA GLY A 48 14.64 -5.60 -17.66
C GLY A 48 13.40 -5.22 -16.84
N ALA A 49 12.44 -4.56 -17.50
CA ALA A 49 11.16 -4.21 -16.89
C ALA A 49 10.20 -5.40 -16.94
N PHE A 50 9.42 -5.59 -15.87
CA PHE A 50 8.20 -6.40 -15.89
C PHE A 50 7.01 -5.48 -16.14
N THR A 51 6.18 -5.78 -17.13
CA THR A 51 5.02 -4.96 -17.48
C THR A 51 3.82 -5.84 -17.80
N ALA A 52 2.75 -5.73 -17.01
CA ALA A 52 1.45 -6.31 -17.28
C ALA A 52 0.47 -5.23 -17.74
N ASN A 53 0.34 -5.06 -19.06
CA ASN A 53 -0.60 -4.13 -19.67
C ASN A 53 -2.02 -4.68 -19.70
N GLY A 54 -2.16 -6.00 -19.91
CA GLY A 54 -3.43 -6.70 -19.74
C GLY A 54 -3.73 -6.98 -18.27
N ALA A 55 -4.97 -7.43 -17.98
CA ALA A 55 -5.34 -7.90 -16.65
C ALA A 55 -4.47 -9.10 -16.23
N ALA A 56 -3.95 -9.07 -15.00
CA ALA A 56 -3.23 -10.17 -14.41
C ALA A 56 -4.16 -10.98 -13.49
N THR A 57 -4.13 -12.30 -13.63
CA THR A 57 -4.80 -13.22 -12.71
C THR A 57 -3.76 -14.09 -12.03
N LEU A 58 -3.69 -14.11 -10.71
CA LEU A 58 -2.84 -15.06 -9.99
C LEU A 58 -3.52 -16.44 -10.05
N GLY A 59 -2.86 -17.40 -10.70
CA GLY A 59 -3.23 -18.82 -10.71
C GLY A 59 -2.46 -19.64 -9.66
N GLY A 60 -1.66 -18.96 -8.84
CA GLY A 60 -0.85 -19.49 -7.76
C GLY A 60 -0.06 -18.36 -7.12
N ASP A 61 0.59 -18.64 -5.99
CA ASP A 61 1.49 -17.67 -5.35
C ASP A 61 2.53 -17.19 -6.36
N THR A 62 2.66 -15.88 -6.47
CA THR A 62 3.42 -15.23 -7.53
C THR A 62 4.46 -14.29 -6.94
N THR A 63 5.69 -14.41 -7.41
CA THR A 63 6.79 -13.49 -7.08
C THR A 63 7.26 -12.82 -8.36
N VAL A 64 7.30 -11.50 -8.40
CA VAL A 64 7.87 -10.72 -9.51
C VAL A 64 9.18 -10.10 -9.06
N ASN A 65 10.29 -10.53 -9.63
CA ASN A 65 11.63 -9.94 -9.48
C ASN A 65 11.91 -9.05 -10.69
N GLY A 66 11.65 -7.74 -10.54
CA GLY A 66 11.92 -6.74 -11.56
C GLY A 66 13.40 -6.35 -11.60
N GLY A 67 13.95 -6.15 -12.80
CA GLY A 67 15.33 -5.71 -12.99
C GLY A 67 15.48 -4.20 -12.90
N VAL A 68 14.57 -3.46 -13.54
CA VAL A 68 14.60 -1.97 -13.56
C VAL A 68 13.27 -1.31 -13.22
N ALA A 69 12.15 -2.00 -13.36
CA ALA A 69 10.81 -1.52 -13.01
C ALA A 69 9.81 -2.69 -13.00
N VAL A 70 8.73 -2.52 -12.23
CA VAL A 70 7.54 -3.39 -12.27
C VAL A 70 6.31 -2.52 -12.49
N LEU A 71 5.51 -2.83 -13.50
CA LEU A 71 4.25 -2.16 -13.79
C LEU A 71 3.12 -3.18 -13.96
N PHE A 72 2.07 -3.04 -13.15
CA PHE A 72 0.76 -3.62 -13.40
C PHE A 72 -0.18 -2.50 -13.85
N ALA A 73 -0.33 -2.37 -15.16
CA ALA A 73 -1.21 -1.38 -15.76
C ALA A 73 -2.67 -1.84 -15.76
N GLY A 74 -2.91 -3.16 -15.93
CA GLY A 74 -4.22 -3.79 -15.78
C GLY A 74 -4.58 -4.10 -14.32
N THR A 75 -5.76 -4.67 -14.09
CA THR A 75 -6.14 -5.19 -12.77
C THR A 75 -5.27 -6.38 -12.36
N VAL A 76 -5.17 -6.65 -11.07
CA VAL A 76 -4.51 -7.85 -10.53
C VAL A 76 -5.48 -8.55 -9.60
N ASP A 77 -5.92 -9.75 -9.95
CA ASP A 77 -6.91 -10.52 -9.19
C ASP A 77 -6.44 -11.96 -8.94
N GLY A 78 -6.97 -12.62 -7.91
CA GLY A 78 -6.75 -14.04 -7.64
C GLY A 78 -6.38 -14.32 -6.18
N ALA A 79 -6.95 -15.37 -5.59
CA ALA A 79 -6.88 -15.67 -4.16
C ALA A 79 -5.52 -16.24 -3.68
N TYR A 80 -4.42 -15.64 -4.14
CA TYR A 80 -3.05 -16.06 -3.89
C TYR A 80 -2.17 -14.89 -3.45
N ALA A 81 -0.99 -15.17 -2.93
CA ALA A 81 -0.04 -14.14 -2.53
C ALA A 81 0.67 -13.52 -3.75
N LEU A 82 0.89 -12.21 -3.69
CA LEU A 82 1.77 -11.51 -4.62
C LEU A 82 2.94 -10.86 -3.84
N ALA A 83 4.15 -11.28 -4.15
CA ALA A 83 5.38 -10.61 -3.74
C ALA A 83 6.01 -9.88 -4.93
N VAL A 84 6.40 -8.62 -4.75
CA VAL A 84 7.10 -7.84 -5.77
C VAL A 84 8.43 -7.36 -5.21
N ASN A 85 9.52 -7.78 -5.84
CA ASN A 85 10.87 -7.39 -5.50
C ASN A 85 11.45 -6.54 -6.64
N ASN A 86 11.69 -5.25 -6.39
CA ASN A 86 12.23 -4.36 -7.41
C ASN A 86 12.90 -3.14 -6.76
N LYS A 87 14.23 -3.02 -6.94
CA LYS A 87 15.05 -1.95 -6.33
C LYS A 87 14.81 -0.54 -6.90
N SER A 88 13.82 -0.37 -7.76
CA SER A 88 13.52 0.84 -8.51
C SER A 88 12.03 1.18 -8.29
N THR A 89 11.24 1.37 -9.35
CA THR A 89 9.81 1.70 -9.23
C THR A 89 8.90 0.50 -9.43
N THR A 90 7.99 0.27 -8.48
CA THR A 90 6.85 -0.66 -8.59
C THR A 90 5.56 0.14 -8.70
N GLN A 91 4.76 -0.08 -9.75
CA GLN A 91 3.53 0.69 -9.99
C GLN A 91 2.34 -0.24 -10.26
N PHE A 92 1.23 0.02 -9.57
CA PHE A 92 -0.07 -0.57 -9.82
C PHE A 92 -1.05 0.55 -10.17
N THR A 93 -1.33 0.71 -11.47
CA THR A 93 -2.29 1.73 -11.92
C THR A 93 -3.72 1.18 -11.97
N GLY A 94 -3.86 -0.14 -12.14
CA GLY A 94 -5.13 -0.85 -12.01
C GLY A 94 -5.42 -1.26 -10.56
N THR A 95 -6.71 -1.51 -10.28
CA THR A 95 -7.15 -2.03 -8.98
C THR A 95 -6.55 -3.41 -8.70
N VAL A 96 -6.16 -3.63 -7.45
CA VAL A 96 -5.62 -4.91 -6.96
C VAL A 96 -6.67 -5.60 -6.08
N GLY A 97 -7.01 -6.84 -6.40
CA GLY A 97 -7.97 -7.68 -5.69
C GLY A 97 -9.42 -7.20 -5.80
N GLY A 98 -9.76 -6.46 -6.85
CA GLY A 98 -11.08 -5.85 -7.02
C GLY A 98 -12.19 -6.87 -7.30
N THR A 99 -11.92 -7.88 -8.14
CA THR A 99 -12.85 -8.97 -8.45
C THR A 99 -12.61 -10.16 -7.54
N THR A 100 -11.35 -10.52 -7.32
CA THR A 100 -10.96 -11.60 -6.42
C THR A 100 -9.79 -11.11 -5.58
N ALA A 101 -10.08 -10.81 -4.31
CA ALA A 101 -9.11 -10.33 -3.34
C ALA A 101 -7.88 -11.24 -3.28
N LEU A 102 -6.69 -10.62 -3.20
CA LEU A 102 -5.45 -11.38 -3.06
C LEU A 102 -5.35 -11.99 -1.66
N ALA A 103 -4.59 -13.08 -1.50
CA ALA A 103 -4.30 -13.62 -0.17
C ALA A 103 -3.39 -12.65 0.60
N SER A 104 -2.41 -12.05 -0.06
CA SER A 104 -1.57 -10.99 0.49
C SER A 104 -0.88 -10.20 -0.63
N LEU A 105 -0.37 -9.02 -0.28
CA LEU A 105 0.51 -8.23 -1.13
C LEU A 105 1.74 -7.80 -0.33
N THR A 106 2.93 -7.99 -0.88
CA THR A 106 4.18 -7.58 -0.26
C THR A 106 5.14 -6.96 -1.27
N THR A 107 5.70 -5.80 -0.97
CA THR A 107 6.83 -5.20 -1.71
C THR A 107 8.14 -5.43 -0.96
N ASP A 108 9.29 -5.37 -1.63
CA ASP A 108 10.59 -5.40 -0.96
C ASP A 108 10.97 -4.04 -0.34
N ALA A 109 12.09 -4.01 0.39
CA ALA A 109 12.50 -2.81 1.14
C ALA A 109 13.20 -1.74 0.28
N ALA A 110 13.65 -2.10 -0.93
CA ALA A 110 14.37 -1.19 -1.81
C ALA A 110 13.43 -0.56 -2.82
N GLY A 111 13.75 0.66 -3.27
CA GLY A 111 12.97 1.34 -4.31
C GLY A 111 11.76 2.09 -3.76
N THR A 112 10.72 2.20 -4.58
CA THR A 112 9.47 2.88 -4.26
C THR A 112 8.29 2.16 -4.89
N SER A 113 7.14 2.21 -4.22
CA SER A 113 5.89 1.65 -4.72
C SER A 113 4.80 2.70 -4.85
N SER A 114 3.93 2.60 -5.87
CA SER A 114 2.72 3.42 -5.98
C SER A 114 1.53 2.55 -6.37
N LEU A 115 0.44 2.63 -5.60
CA LEU A 115 -0.73 1.80 -5.82
C LEU A 115 -2.01 2.62 -5.75
N ARG A 116 -3.07 2.08 -6.35
CA ARG A 116 -4.43 2.59 -6.20
C ARG A 116 -5.39 1.44 -5.94
N ASN A 117 -6.18 1.54 -4.87
CA ASN A 117 -7.21 0.58 -4.48
C ASN A 117 -6.71 -0.87 -4.35
N VAL A 118 -6.50 -1.35 -3.11
CA VAL A 118 -5.96 -2.70 -2.86
C VAL A 118 -6.86 -3.46 -1.88
N THR A 119 -7.35 -4.62 -2.29
CA THR A 119 -8.14 -5.51 -1.45
C THR A 119 -7.44 -6.86 -1.27
N THR A 120 -7.21 -7.26 -0.02
CA THR A 120 -6.62 -8.54 0.36
C THR A 120 -7.40 -9.21 1.48
N THR A 121 -7.39 -10.54 1.55
CA THR A 121 -7.96 -11.30 2.67
C THR A 121 -6.97 -11.46 3.81
N GLY A 122 -5.67 -11.52 3.52
CA GLY A 122 -4.56 -11.45 4.48
C GLY A 122 -3.81 -10.12 4.38
N ALA A 123 -2.55 -10.10 4.79
CA ALA A 123 -1.79 -8.86 5.03
C ALA A 123 -1.44 -8.06 3.76
N GLN A 124 -1.29 -6.74 3.94
CA GLN A 124 -0.66 -5.81 3.00
C GLN A 124 0.59 -5.23 3.65
N THR A 125 1.75 -5.47 3.06
CA THR A 125 3.04 -5.02 3.60
C THR A 125 3.85 -4.30 2.54
N TYR A 126 4.02 -2.99 2.71
CA TYR A 126 4.82 -2.14 1.86
C TYR A 126 6.15 -1.85 2.57
N ASN A 127 7.24 -2.50 2.14
CA ASN A 127 8.53 -2.41 2.82
C ASN A 127 9.39 -1.22 2.37
N ASP A 128 9.05 -0.64 1.23
CA ASP A 128 9.69 0.53 0.62
C ASP A 128 8.88 1.81 0.90
N ALA A 129 9.37 2.95 0.38
CA ALA A 129 8.57 4.17 0.38
C ALA A 129 7.36 3.99 -0.56
N VAL A 130 6.17 4.33 -0.08
CA VAL A 130 4.91 4.02 -0.77
C VAL A 130 4.07 5.25 -1.03
N THR A 131 3.55 5.40 -2.25
CA THR A 131 2.49 6.35 -2.58
C THR A 131 1.14 5.65 -2.55
N LEU A 132 0.23 6.14 -1.69
CA LEU A 132 -1.11 5.60 -1.48
C LEU A 132 -2.17 6.48 -2.13
N ASN A 133 -3.16 5.87 -2.79
CA ASN A 133 -4.25 6.59 -3.43
C ASN A 133 -5.55 5.75 -3.45
N GLY A 134 -6.58 6.20 -2.75
CA GLY A 134 -7.86 5.49 -2.66
C GLY A 134 -7.93 4.51 -1.48
N THR A 135 -8.60 3.37 -1.67
CA THR A 135 -9.01 2.50 -0.56
C THR A 135 -8.16 1.24 -0.44
N TYR A 136 -7.63 0.99 0.74
CA TYR A 136 -6.84 -0.19 1.09
C TYR A 136 -7.62 -1.02 2.10
N THR A 137 -8.06 -2.22 1.72
CA THR A 137 -8.85 -3.11 2.58
C THR A 137 -8.12 -4.43 2.76
N THR A 138 -7.85 -4.80 4.00
CA THR A 138 -7.14 -6.03 4.35
C THR A 138 -7.87 -6.78 5.45
N GLY A 139 -8.01 -8.09 5.33
CA GLY A 139 -8.42 -8.95 6.46
C GLY A 139 -7.28 -9.23 7.45
N GLY A 140 -6.03 -8.94 7.07
CA GLY A 140 -4.85 -9.01 7.92
C GLY A 140 -4.34 -7.63 8.36
N ALA A 141 -3.04 -7.53 8.63
CA ALA A 141 -2.41 -6.26 8.97
C ALA A 141 -2.21 -5.39 7.72
N PHE A 142 -2.33 -4.08 7.88
CA PHE A 142 -1.77 -3.10 6.95
C PHE A 142 -0.47 -2.56 7.52
N THR A 143 0.60 -2.57 6.74
CA THR A 143 1.91 -2.08 7.20
C THR A 143 2.61 -1.31 6.08
N ALA A 144 2.93 -0.04 6.33
CA ALA A 144 3.85 0.76 5.54
C ALA A 144 5.12 0.99 6.37
N ASN A 145 6.19 0.26 6.05
CA ASN A 145 7.46 0.35 6.79
C ASN A 145 8.31 1.55 6.36
N GLY A 146 8.26 1.92 5.08
CA GLY A 146 8.88 3.14 4.56
C GLY A 146 8.03 4.39 4.80
N ALA A 147 8.48 5.52 4.27
CA ALA A 147 7.68 6.74 4.23
C ALA A 147 6.46 6.55 3.33
N ALA A 148 5.29 7.01 3.78
CA ALA A 148 4.07 7.01 3.01
C ALA A 148 3.76 8.42 2.48
N THR A 149 3.41 8.51 1.20
CA THR A 149 2.90 9.74 0.58
C THR A 149 1.46 9.50 0.13
N LEU A 150 0.53 10.39 0.47
CA LEU A 150 -0.82 10.36 -0.07
C LEU A 150 -0.81 11.04 -1.44
N GLY A 151 -1.09 10.27 -2.49
CA GLY A 151 -1.30 10.77 -3.86
C GLY A 151 -2.77 11.09 -4.16
N GLY A 152 -3.65 10.94 -3.16
CA GLY A 152 -5.08 11.18 -3.20
C GLY A 152 -5.70 10.85 -1.84
N ASP A 153 -6.98 11.17 -1.67
CA ASP A 153 -7.71 10.78 -0.46
C ASP A 153 -7.59 9.27 -0.24
N THR A 154 -7.20 8.89 0.97
CA THR A 154 -6.80 7.53 1.30
C THR A 154 -7.62 7.01 2.47
N THR A 155 -8.22 5.83 2.29
CA THR A 155 -8.88 5.09 3.37
C THR A 155 -8.15 3.77 3.60
N VAL A 156 -7.73 3.49 4.83
CA VAL A 156 -7.18 2.20 5.21
C VAL A 156 -8.16 1.47 6.11
N ASN A 157 -8.70 0.34 5.65
CA ASN A 157 -9.52 -0.58 6.42
C ASN A 157 -8.65 -1.77 6.87
N GLY A 158 -8.11 -1.68 8.08
CA GLY A 158 -7.30 -2.73 8.70
C GLY A 158 -8.15 -3.87 9.27
N GLY A 159 -7.66 -5.10 9.14
CA GLY A 159 -8.33 -6.28 9.68
C GLY A 159 -7.92 -6.58 11.12
N VAL A 160 -6.62 -6.50 11.41
CA VAL A 160 -6.06 -6.82 12.73
C VAL A 160 -5.10 -5.77 13.30
N ALA A 161 -4.50 -4.93 12.45
CA ALA A 161 -3.63 -3.82 12.83
C ALA A 161 -3.38 -2.90 11.63
N VAL A 162 -3.07 -1.64 11.91
CA VAL A 162 -2.56 -0.66 10.93
C VAL A 162 -1.28 -0.05 11.49
N LEU A 163 -0.19 -0.12 10.72
CA LEU A 163 1.10 0.48 11.06
C LEU A 163 1.60 1.38 9.93
N PHE A 164 1.86 2.64 10.26
CA PHE A 164 2.72 3.53 9.50
C PHE A 164 4.02 3.73 10.29
N ALA A 165 5.08 3.02 9.87
CA ALA A 165 6.35 3.06 10.59
C ALA A 165 7.17 4.33 10.25
N GLY A 166 7.08 4.77 8.99
CA GLY A 166 7.70 6.00 8.49
C GLY A 166 6.84 7.25 8.66
N THR A 167 7.23 8.33 7.98
CA THR A 167 6.40 9.54 7.88
C THR A 167 5.16 9.30 7.03
N VAL A 168 4.14 10.13 7.22
CA VAL A 168 2.94 10.14 6.35
C VAL A 168 2.71 11.58 5.89
N ASP A 169 2.86 11.86 4.62
CA ASP A 169 2.77 13.23 4.06
C ASP A 169 1.82 13.28 2.85
N GLY A 170 1.28 14.45 2.52
CA GLY A 170 0.49 14.70 1.30
C GLY A 170 -0.81 15.45 1.58
N ALA A 171 -1.17 16.41 0.72
CA ALA A 171 -2.27 17.35 0.93
C ALA A 171 -3.68 16.76 0.73
N TYR A 172 -3.91 15.56 1.26
CA TYR A 172 -5.14 14.77 1.11
C TYR A 172 -5.63 14.24 2.45
N ALA A 173 -6.87 13.77 2.48
CA ALA A 173 -7.44 13.18 3.68
C ALA A 173 -6.92 11.76 3.90
N LEU A 174 -6.65 11.42 5.17
CA LEU A 174 -6.41 10.04 5.60
C LEU A 174 -7.50 9.61 6.58
N ALA A 175 -8.23 8.57 6.21
CA ALA A 175 -9.14 7.84 7.10
C ALA A 175 -8.55 6.47 7.43
N VAL A 176 -8.52 6.10 8.71
CA VAL A 176 -8.04 4.78 9.16
C VAL A 176 -9.15 4.12 9.98
N ASN A 177 -9.66 2.99 9.48
CA ASN A 177 -10.67 2.18 10.14
C ASN A 177 -10.05 0.86 10.56
N ASN A 178 -9.93 0.59 11.86
CA ASN A 178 -9.31 -0.64 12.34
C ASN A 178 -9.79 -0.97 13.75
N LYS A 179 -10.42 -2.15 13.91
CA LYS A 179 -11.02 -2.58 15.19
C LYS A 179 -10.02 -2.95 16.29
N SER A 180 -8.72 -2.80 16.02
CA SER A 180 -7.62 -3.25 16.86
C SER A 180 -6.64 -2.08 17.06
N THR A 181 -5.35 -2.22 16.76
CA THR A 181 -4.36 -1.16 16.97
C THR A 181 -4.00 -0.42 15.69
N THR A 182 -4.04 0.91 15.75
CA THR A 182 -3.53 1.83 14.73
C THR A 182 -2.32 2.56 15.28
N GLN A 183 -1.17 2.49 14.59
CA GLN A 183 0.08 3.08 15.07
C GLN A 183 0.74 3.93 13.99
N PHE A 184 1.09 5.16 14.36
CA PHE A 184 1.92 6.07 13.57
C PHE A 184 3.19 6.36 14.38
N THR A 185 4.31 5.74 13.98
CA THR A 185 5.57 5.92 14.72
C THR A 185 6.40 7.08 14.19
N GLY A 186 6.23 7.43 12.92
CA GLY A 186 6.80 8.63 12.30
C GLY A 186 5.86 9.85 12.38
N THR A 187 6.38 11.01 11.98
CA THR A 187 5.61 12.26 11.93
C THR A 187 4.56 12.22 10.83
N VAL A 188 3.37 12.75 11.11
CA VAL A 188 2.27 12.87 10.14
C VAL A 188 2.13 14.33 9.71
N GLY A 189 2.20 14.58 8.40
CA GLY A 189 2.07 15.88 7.78
C GLY A 189 3.26 16.82 8.01
N GLY A 190 4.45 16.28 8.32
CA GLY A 190 5.62 17.07 8.69
C GLY A 190 6.24 17.85 7.52
N THR A 191 6.26 17.25 6.33
CA THR A 191 6.74 17.89 5.09
C THR A 191 5.59 18.51 4.32
N THR A 192 4.50 17.76 4.14
CA THR A 192 3.27 18.25 3.50
C THR A 192 2.11 17.85 4.40
N ALA A 193 1.53 18.85 5.07
CA ALA A 193 0.40 18.69 5.97
C ALA A 193 -0.76 17.94 5.30
N LEU A 194 -1.40 17.01 6.02
CA LEU A 194 -2.57 16.32 5.52
C LEU A 194 -3.78 17.25 5.47
N ALA A 195 -4.73 16.98 4.58
CA ALA A 195 -5.98 17.74 4.57
C ALA A 195 -6.80 17.46 5.86
N SER A 196 -6.83 16.19 6.29
CA SER A 196 -7.41 15.77 7.57
C SER A 196 -6.90 14.40 7.96
N LEU A 197 -7.03 14.06 9.25
CA LEU A 197 -6.80 12.71 9.76
C LEU A 197 -7.99 12.27 10.60
N THR A 198 -8.55 11.11 10.27
CA THR A 198 -9.69 10.53 10.99
C THR A 198 -9.42 9.07 11.33
N THR A 199 -9.65 8.65 12.59
CA THR A 199 -9.72 7.23 12.99
C THR A 199 -11.18 6.82 13.20
N ASP A 200 -11.51 5.53 13.12
CA ASP A 200 -12.84 5.02 13.47
C ASP A 200 -13.03 4.88 14.98
N ALA A 201 -14.24 4.49 15.41
CA ALA A 201 -14.60 4.44 16.82
C ALA A 201 -14.11 3.19 17.56
N ALA A 202 -13.71 2.15 16.82
CA ALA A 202 -13.28 0.89 17.39
C ALA A 202 -11.75 0.85 17.56
N GLY A 203 -11.27 0.04 18.51
CA GLY A 203 -9.83 -0.16 18.68
C GLY A 203 -9.13 0.94 19.46
N THR A 204 -7.84 1.11 19.19
CA THR A 204 -6.99 2.14 19.78
C THR A 204 -6.02 2.71 18.75
N SER A 205 -5.66 3.98 18.95
CA SER A 205 -4.68 4.69 18.13
C SER A 205 -3.52 5.22 18.95
N SER A 206 -2.30 5.18 18.42
CA SER A 206 -1.14 5.88 18.97
C SER A 206 -0.40 6.64 17.88
N LEU A 207 -0.14 7.92 18.13
CA LEU A 207 0.48 8.81 17.16
C LEU A 207 1.52 9.71 17.82
N ARG A 208 2.43 10.23 17.00
CA ARG A 208 3.39 11.25 17.39
C ARG A 208 3.47 12.33 16.32
N ASN A 209 3.31 13.58 16.75
CA ASN A 209 3.44 14.77 15.91
C ASN A 209 2.55 14.75 14.64
N VAL A 210 1.41 15.43 14.68
CA VAL A 210 0.44 15.44 13.58
C VAL A 210 0.15 16.86 13.13
N THR A 211 0.38 17.14 11.85
CA THR A 211 0.05 18.43 11.23
C THR A 211 -0.97 18.25 10.11
N THR A 212 -2.09 18.97 10.23
CA THR A 212 -3.17 18.97 9.24
C THR A 212 -3.62 20.39 8.92
N THR A 213 -4.05 20.65 7.70
CA THR A 213 -4.68 21.94 7.33
C THR A 213 -6.16 21.99 7.71
N GLY A 214 -6.82 20.84 7.77
CA GLY A 214 -8.19 20.67 8.27
C GLY A 214 -8.22 19.84 9.55
N ALA A 215 -9.35 19.19 9.84
CA ALA A 215 -9.61 18.55 11.14
C ALA A 215 -8.71 17.34 11.47
N GLN A 216 -8.50 17.13 12.77
CA GLN A 216 -7.98 15.90 13.36
C GLN A 216 -9.07 15.30 14.25
N THR A 217 -9.54 14.11 13.89
CA THR A 217 -10.65 13.45 14.60
C THR A 217 -10.25 12.03 14.99
N TYR A 218 -10.07 11.81 16.29
CA TYR A 218 -9.76 10.51 16.85
C TYR A 218 -11.02 9.94 17.51
N ASN A 219 -11.67 8.98 16.85
CA ASN A 219 -12.94 8.44 17.33
C ASN A 219 -12.76 7.27 18.32
N ASP A 220 -11.57 6.67 18.36
CA ASP A 220 -11.17 5.59 19.25
C ASP A 220 -10.40 6.11 20.47
N ALA A 221 -10.02 5.21 21.39
CA ALA A 221 -9.10 5.57 22.46
C ALA A 221 -7.73 5.88 21.87
N VAL A 222 -7.19 7.06 22.17
CA VAL A 222 -5.99 7.59 21.53
C VAL A 222 -4.88 7.87 22.55
N THR A 223 -3.66 7.46 22.24
CA THR A 223 -2.45 7.88 22.94
C THR A 223 -1.76 8.98 22.14
N LEU A 224 -1.67 10.16 22.74
CA LEU A 224 -1.06 11.35 22.15
C LEU A 224 0.35 11.57 22.70
N ASN A 225 1.32 11.82 21.83
CA ASN A 225 2.71 12.06 22.24
C ASN A 225 3.39 13.06 21.29
N GLY A 226 3.47 14.32 21.68
CA GLY A 226 4.11 15.39 20.89
C GLY A 226 3.15 16.50 20.48
N THR A 227 3.40 17.12 19.32
CA THR A 227 2.69 18.32 18.88
C THR A 227 1.63 18.02 17.82
N TYR A 228 0.40 18.44 18.07
CA TYR A 228 -0.75 18.27 17.18
C TYR A 228 -1.17 19.65 16.68
N THR A 229 -0.90 19.96 15.41
CA THR A 229 -1.24 21.25 14.79
C THR A 229 -2.33 21.06 13.75
N THR A 230 -3.46 21.73 13.92
CA THR A 230 -4.62 21.61 13.03
C THR A 230 -5.15 22.98 12.63
N GLY A 231 -5.41 23.17 11.33
CA GLY A 231 -6.16 24.33 10.84
C GLY A 231 -7.68 24.21 11.03
N GLY A 232 -8.18 23.03 11.46
CA GLY A 232 -9.58 22.79 11.80
C GLY A 232 -9.79 22.48 13.28
N ALA A 233 -10.80 21.66 13.56
CA ALA A 233 -11.05 21.13 14.91
C ALA A 233 -10.03 20.04 15.28
N PHE A 234 -9.70 19.98 16.57
CA PHE A 234 -9.09 18.81 17.20
C PHE A 234 -10.16 18.13 18.05
N THR A 235 -10.41 16.85 17.81
CA THR A 235 -11.45 16.10 18.53
C THR A 235 -10.92 14.72 18.93
N ALA A 236 -11.00 14.39 20.21
CA ALA A 236 -10.76 13.05 20.74
C ALA A 236 -12.04 12.52 21.41
N ASN A 237 -12.82 11.71 20.69
CA ASN A 237 -14.12 11.21 21.17
C ASN A 237 -13.97 10.00 22.11
N GLY A 238 -12.87 9.24 21.98
CA GLY A 238 -12.51 8.17 22.91
C GLY A 238 -11.64 8.66 24.07
N ALA A 239 -11.20 7.74 24.93
CA ALA A 239 -10.28 8.07 26.01
C ALA A 239 -8.94 8.57 25.45
N ALA A 240 -8.53 9.78 25.84
CA ALA A 240 -7.24 10.35 25.47
C ALA A 240 -6.20 10.12 26.58
N THR A 241 -5.11 9.44 26.25
CA THR A 241 -3.96 9.25 27.14
C THR A 241 -2.80 10.11 26.65
N LEU A 242 -2.19 10.89 27.53
CA LEU A 242 -0.97 11.64 27.21
C LEU A 242 0.24 10.74 27.49
N GLY A 243 0.86 10.24 26.42
CA GLY A 243 2.04 9.36 26.50
C GLY A 243 3.37 10.12 26.69
N GLY A 244 3.32 11.44 26.84
CA GLY A 244 4.45 12.34 27.00
C GLY A 244 4.00 13.81 26.90
N ASP A 245 4.97 14.73 26.79
CA ASP A 245 4.70 16.15 26.56
C ASP A 245 3.82 16.31 25.31
N THR A 246 2.61 16.83 25.52
CA THR A 246 1.61 16.94 24.47
C THR A 246 1.16 18.38 24.33
N THR A 247 1.24 18.90 23.10
CA THR A 247 0.75 20.24 22.74
C THR A 247 -0.29 20.11 21.64
N VAL A 248 -1.44 20.74 21.81
CA VAL A 248 -2.48 20.82 20.77
C VAL A 248 -2.63 22.28 20.34
N ASN A 249 -2.22 22.58 19.11
CA ASN A 249 -2.35 23.87 18.45
C ASN A 249 -3.54 23.82 17.49
N GLY A 250 -4.74 24.10 17.99
CA GLY A 250 -5.96 24.13 17.19
C GLY A 250 -6.36 25.53 16.71
N GLY A 251 -6.72 25.67 15.44
CA GLY A 251 -7.26 26.91 14.87
C GLY A 251 -8.72 27.19 15.24
N ALA A 252 -9.51 26.16 15.55
CA ALA A 252 -10.92 26.29 15.98
C ALA A 252 -11.33 25.14 16.91
N ALA A 253 -11.45 25.42 18.21
CA ALA A 253 -11.92 24.54 19.28
C ALA A 253 -11.14 23.20 19.48
N VAL A 254 -10.65 23.01 20.70
CA VAL A 254 -10.08 21.75 21.20
C VAL A 254 -11.14 21.12 22.09
N LEU A 255 -11.71 19.97 21.69
CA LEU A 255 -12.74 19.23 22.42
C LEU A 255 -12.26 17.85 22.85
#